data_AF-A0A0E3H8T1-F1
#
_entry.id   AF-A0A0E3H8T1-F1
#
_cell.length_a   1.000
_cell.length_b   1.000
_cell.length_c   1.000
_cell.angle_alpha   90.00
_cell.angle_beta   90.00
_cell.angle_gamma   90.00
#
_symmetry.space_group_name_H-M   'P 1'
#
loop_
_entity.id
_entity.type
_entity.pdbx_description
1 polymer ?
#
loop_
_entity_poly.entity_id
_entity_poly.type
_entity_poly.pdbx_seq_one_letter_code
_entity_poly.pdbx_strand_id
1 'polypeptide(L)'
;MLYAFLRREYMVEEKNNEELRHLVRIMNTDLQGAKPVEYALTGIPGIGRRTARLIAKGAGVDPTATLGYLPEEEVAKLDDAIGRIEEIVPSWMLNRRKDLATGQDKHLLGTDILLTFREDINILKKIRAYRGLRHERGLKVRGQRTKSTGRRGATVGVSRKK
;
A
#
# COMPACT_ATOMS: atom_id res chain seq x y z
N MET A 1 34.75 11.75 -5.88
CA MET A 1 33.65 10.82 -6.26
C MET A 1 33.85 9.41 -5.70
N LEU A 2 35.06 8.84 -5.75
CA LEU A 2 35.36 7.51 -5.15
C LEU A 2 35.20 7.47 -3.62
N TYR A 3 35.53 8.54 -2.91
CA TYR A 3 35.41 8.61 -1.45
C TYR A 3 33.96 8.56 -0.93
N ALA A 4 32.97 9.01 -1.69
CA ALA A 4 31.55 8.97 -1.28
C ALA A 4 30.91 7.58 -1.50
N PHE A 5 31.46 6.80 -2.43
CA PHE A 5 31.03 5.43 -2.70
C PHE A 5 31.64 4.46 -1.68
N LEU A 6 32.95 4.60 -1.41
CA LEU A 6 33.65 3.81 -0.38
C LEU A 6 33.10 4.08 1.04
N ARG A 7 32.70 5.31 1.37
CA ARG A 7 32.12 5.61 2.70
C ARG A 7 30.73 5.01 2.92
N ARG A 8 30.08 4.51 1.85
CA ARG A 8 28.76 3.87 1.92
C ARG A 8 28.85 2.37 2.20
N GLU A 9 30.00 1.74 1.92
CA GLU A 9 30.25 0.34 2.26
C GLU A 9 30.77 0.14 3.69
N TYR A 10 31.41 1.17 4.29
CA TYR A 10 32.04 1.07 5.62
C TYR A 10 31.16 1.52 6.81
N MET A 11 29.83 1.52 6.70
CA MET A 11 28.91 1.58 7.84
C MET A 11 27.92 0.42 7.84
N VAL A 12 28.41 -0.79 7.56
CA VAL A 12 27.74 -1.99 8.07
C VAL A 12 28.09 -2.05 9.55
N GLU A 13 27.41 -1.23 10.35
CA GLU A 13 27.39 -1.44 11.80
C GLU A 13 26.88 -2.87 12.03
N GLU A 14 27.73 -3.72 12.63
CA GLU A 14 27.28 -4.95 13.27
C GLU A 14 26.29 -4.58 14.37
N LYS A 15 25.01 -4.48 14.02
CA LYS A 15 23.95 -4.34 15.02
C LYS A 15 23.51 -5.72 15.49
N ASN A 16 24.11 -6.05 16.63
CA ASN A 16 23.56 -6.72 17.80
C ASN A 16 22.80 -8.04 17.66
N ASN A 17 23.17 -8.90 18.60
CA ASN A 17 22.67 -10.23 18.92
C ASN A 17 21.24 -10.18 19.53
N GLU A 18 20.33 -9.45 18.89
CA GLU A 18 18.92 -9.35 19.28
C GLU A 18 18.08 -10.28 18.38
N GLU A 19 17.23 -11.09 19.00
CA GLU A 19 16.33 -11.99 18.27
C GLU A 19 15.42 -11.16 17.35
N LEU A 20 15.57 -11.38 16.04
CA LEU A 20 14.78 -10.66 15.04
C LEU A 20 13.31 -11.05 15.18
N ARG A 21 12.43 -10.06 15.43
CA ARG A 21 10.99 -10.28 15.34
C ARG A 21 10.61 -10.48 13.87
N HIS A 22 10.35 -11.72 13.48
CA HIS A 22 10.01 -12.06 12.09
C HIS A 22 8.66 -11.49 11.65
N LEU A 23 7.73 -11.32 12.58
CA LEU A 23 6.39 -10.81 12.32
C LEU A 23 6.07 -9.66 13.29
N VAL A 24 5.65 -8.54 12.72
CA VAL A 24 5.22 -7.35 13.47
C VAL A 24 3.83 -6.99 12.98
N ARG A 25 2.86 -6.91 13.90
CA ARG A 25 1.47 -6.60 13.55
C ARG A 25 1.21 -5.10 13.71
N ILE A 26 0.79 -4.45 12.63
CA ILE A 26 0.48 -3.02 12.58
C ILE A 26 -0.87 -2.86 11.88
N MET A 27 -1.78 -2.04 12.41
CA MET A 27 -3.12 -1.80 11.85
C MET A 27 -3.83 -3.09 11.38
N ASN A 28 -3.95 -4.08 12.28
CA ASN A 28 -4.58 -5.39 12.02
C ASN A 28 -3.94 -6.21 10.88
N THR A 29 -2.73 -5.86 10.44
CA THR A 29 -2.02 -6.52 9.34
C THR A 29 -0.68 -7.03 9.82
N ASP A 30 -0.35 -8.28 9.48
CA ASP A 30 0.94 -8.87 9.83
C ASP A 30 2.01 -8.49 8.79
N LEU A 31 3.05 -7.78 9.24
CA LEU A 31 4.15 -7.29 8.41
C LEU A 31 5.42 -8.12 8.63
N GLN A 32 6.22 -8.19 7.58
CA GLN A 32 7.50 -8.92 7.58
C GLN A 32 8.59 -8.08 8.24
N GLY A 33 9.10 -8.53 9.39
CA GLY A 33 10.10 -7.81 10.17
C GLY A 33 11.49 -7.76 9.51
N ALA A 34 11.81 -8.70 8.61
CA ALA A 34 13.09 -8.72 7.90
C ALA A 34 13.25 -7.59 6.85
N LYS A 35 12.16 -6.88 6.51
CA LYS A 35 12.19 -5.79 5.53
C LYS A 35 12.49 -4.44 6.21
N PRO A 36 13.11 -3.49 5.48
CA PRO A 36 13.22 -2.12 5.96
C PRO A 36 11.84 -1.49 6.17
N VAL A 37 11.71 -0.56 7.13
CA VAL A 37 10.44 0.10 7.49
C VAL A 37 9.68 0.62 6.26
N GLU A 38 10.37 1.33 5.35
CA GLU A 38 9.77 1.87 4.12
C GLU A 38 9.05 0.80 3.28
N TYR A 39 9.62 -0.41 3.21
CA TYR A 39 9.07 -1.53 2.44
C TYR A 39 8.08 -2.37 3.25
N ALA A 40 8.34 -2.54 4.55
CA ALA A 40 7.47 -3.31 5.43
C ALA A 40 6.08 -2.68 5.50
N LEU A 41 5.99 -1.34 5.65
CA LEU A 41 4.73 -0.60 5.70
C LEU A 41 3.89 -0.71 4.42
N THR A 42 4.50 -0.99 3.26
CA THR A 42 3.74 -1.23 2.01
C THR A 42 2.94 -2.52 2.02
N GLY A 43 3.12 -3.37 3.04
CA GLY A 43 2.25 -4.53 3.26
C GLY A 43 0.82 -4.13 3.64
N ILE A 44 0.60 -2.91 4.15
CA ILE A 44 -0.72 -2.40 4.48
C ILE A 44 -1.39 -1.86 3.21
N PRO A 45 -2.58 -2.35 2.82
CA PRO A 45 -3.34 -1.77 1.72
C PRO A 45 -3.61 -0.27 1.98
N GLY A 46 -3.31 0.56 1.00
CA GLY A 46 -3.45 2.03 1.11
C GLY A 46 -2.13 2.77 1.27
N ILE A 47 -1.09 2.09 1.78
CA ILE A 47 0.22 2.69 1.97
C ILE A 47 1.15 2.28 0.83
N GLY A 48 1.62 3.27 0.06
CA GLY A 48 2.69 3.11 -0.93
C GLY A 48 4.06 3.48 -0.37
N ARG A 49 5.12 3.31 -1.18
CA ARG A 49 6.51 3.65 -0.78
C ARG A 49 6.66 5.11 -0.33
N ARG A 50 6.08 6.03 -1.10
CA ARG A 50 6.16 7.47 -0.80
C ARG A 50 5.48 7.83 0.52
N THR A 51 4.28 7.29 0.76
CA THR A 51 3.54 7.54 1.99
C THR A 51 4.22 6.86 3.17
N ALA A 52 4.70 5.62 3.02
CA ALA A 52 5.48 4.92 4.05
C ALA A 52 6.70 5.74 4.50
N ARG A 53 7.46 6.29 3.55
CA ARG A 53 8.62 7.13 3.86
C ARG A 53 8.26 8.43 4.60
N LEU A 54 7.12 9.03 4.27
CA LEU A 54 6.64 10.24 4.96
C LEU A 54 6.14 9.91 6.37
N ILE A 55 5.43 8.81 6.54
CA ILE A 55 4.96 8.33 7.84
C ILE A 55 6.15 8.02 8.75
N ALA A 56 7.15 7.28 8.26
CA ALA A 56 8.36 6.96 9.03
C ALA A 56 9.08 8.25 9.47
N LYS A 57 9.27 9.20 8.56
CA LYS A 57 9.84 10.51 8.88
C LYS A 57 9.00 11.33 9.87
N GLY A 58 7.67 11.30 9.72
CA GLY A 58 6.74 11.98 10.62
C GLY A 58 6.74 11.37 12.03
N ALA A 59 6.96 10.06 12.13
CA ALA A 59 7.12 9.34 13.39
C ALA A 59 8.53 9.46 14.00
N GLY A 60 9.49 10.06 13.28
CA GLY A 60 10.89 10.15 13.71
C GLY A 60 11.67 8.84 13.62
N VAL A 61 11.14 7.83 12.93
CA VAL A 61 11.78 6.51 12.72
C VAL A 61 12.59 6.54 11.43
N ASP A 62 13.78 5.95 11.44
CA ASP A 62 14.59 5.85 10.23
C ASP A 62 13.93 4.92 9.20
N PRO A 63 13.63 5.38 7.97
CA PRO A 63 12.97 4.55 6.95
C PRO A 63 13.80 3.34 6.50
N THR A 64 15.12 3.40 6.67
CA THR A 64 16.07 2.35 6.26
C THR A 64 16.34 1.29 7.33
N ALA A 65 15.95 1.55 8.58
CA ALA A 65 16.05 0.57 9.65
C ALA A 65 15.18 -0.67 9.33
N THR A 66 15.59 -1.83 9.84
CA THR A 66 14.85 -3.08 9.71
C THR A 66 13.75 -3.12 10.78
N LEU A 67 12.51 -3.38 10.35
CA LEU A 67 11.34 -3.31 11.24
C LEU A 67 11.45 -4.26 12.44
N GLY A 68 12.03 -5.45 12.25
CA GLY A 68 12.14 -6.48 13.29
C GLY A 68 13.10 -6.17 14.44
N TYR A 69 13.96 -5.16 14.30
CA TYR A 69 14.87 -4.68 15.36
C TYR A 69 14.35 -3.42 16.05
N LEU A 70 13.19 -2.89 15.65
CA LEU A 70 12.66 -1.68 16.27
C LEU A 70 12.08 -1.98 17.66
N PRO A 71 12.28 -1.09 18.64
CA PRO A 71 11.63 -1.21 19.93
C PRO A 71 10.11 -1.06 19.77
N GLU A 72 9.37 -1.69 20.67
CA GLU A 72 7.89 -1.70 20.62
C GLU A 72 7.30 -0.28 20.73
N GLU A 73 8.00 0.64 21.39
CA GLU A 73 7.64 2.06 21.44
C GLU A 73 7.67 2.73 20.06
N GLU A 74 8.65 2.42 19.21
CA GLU A 74 8.73 2.97 17.85
C GLU A 74 7.66 2.34 16.95
N VAL A 75 7.34 1.06 17.15
CA VAL A 75 6.23 0.41 16.46
C VAL A 75 4.89 1.04 16.82
N ALA A 76 4.68 1.37 18.10
CA ALA A 76 3.47 2.09 18.55
C ALA A 76 3.38 3.50 17.94
N LYS A 77 4.49 4.24 17.87
CA LYS A 77 4.54 5.54 17.18
C LYS A 77 4.19 5.43 15.71
N LEU A 78 4.60 4.36 15.03
CA LEU A 78 4.24 4.11 13.63
C LEU A 78 2.74 3.83 13.48
N ASP A 79 2.14 3.04 14.38
CA ASP A 79 0.70 2.76 14.38
C ASP A 79 -0.12 4.06 14.56
N ASP A 80 0.26 4.88 15.55
CA ASP A 80 -0.34 6.19 15.79
C ASP A 80 -0.18 7.16 14.59
N ALA A 81 0.99 7.17 13.95
CA ALA A 81 1.27 8.01 12.80
C ALA A 81 0.48 7.56 11.56
N ILE A 82 0.19 6.27 11.42
CA ILE A 82 -0.70 5.77 10.38
C ILE A 82 -2.14 6.23 10.64
N GLY A 83 -2.61 6.21 11.88
CA GLY A 83 -3.93 6.73 12.25
C GLY A 83 -4.09 8.23 11.97
N ARG A 84 -3.01 9.00 12.14
CA ARG A 84 -2.96 10.47 11.91
C ARG A 84 -2.42 10.88 10.54
N ILE A 85 -2.53 10.01 9.54
CA ILE A 85 -1.99 10.28 8.21
C ILE A 85 -2.60 11.54 7.55
N GLU A 86 -3.82 11.91 7.94
CA GLU A 86 -4.54 13.09 7.43
C GLU A 86 -3.86 14.41 7.83
N GLU A 87 -3.16 14.45 8.96
CA GLU A 87 -2.46 15.65 9.46
C GLU A 87 -1.05 15.76 8.90
N ILE A 88 -0.36 14.61 8.75
CA ILE A 88 1.03 14.57 8.29
C ILE A 88 1.14 14.92 6.80
N VAL A 89 0.11 14.54 6.04
CA VAL A 89 0.17 14.53 4.59
C VAL A 89 -0.77 15.60 4.02
N PRO A 90 -0.33 16.42 3.05
CA PRO A 90 -1.21 17.40 2.43
C PRO A 90 -2.35 16.71 1.68
N SER A 91 -3.49 17.40 1.60
CA SER A 91 -4.77 16.88 1.06
C SER A 91 -4.65 16.21 -0.31
N TRP A 92 -3.74 16.69 -1.18
CA TRP A 92 -3.55 16.13 -2.52
C TRP A 92 -2.92 14.73 -2.57
N MET A 93 -2.29 14.27 -1.47
CA MET A 93 -1.68 12.94 -1.38
C MET A 93 -2.62 11.92 -0.71
N LEU A 94 -3.76 12.36 -0.15
CA LEU A 94 -4.78 11.46 0.36
C LEU A 94 -5.43 10.65 -0.78
N ASN A 95 -5.79 9.40 -0.50
CA ASN A 95 -6.23 8.46 -1.53
C ASN A 95 -7.71 8.65 -1.93
N ARG A 96 -8.54 9.18 -1.02
CA ARG A 96 -9.96 9.44 -1.25
C ARG A 96 -10.30 10.89 -0.89
N ARG A 97 -9.97 11.76 -1.83
CA ARG A 97 -10.31 13.19 -1.75
C ARG A 97 -11.77 13.42 -2.13
N LYS A 98 -12.43 14.34 -1.45
CA LYS A 98 -13.83 14.72 -1.65
C LYS A 98 -14.76 13.49 -1.69
N ASP A 99 -14.83 12.78 -0.57
CA ASP A 99 -15.73 11.64 -0.46
C ASP A 99 -17.17 12.02 -0.79
N LEU A 100 -17.89 11.11 -1.46
CA LEU A 100 -19.24 11.37 -1.97
C LEU A 100 -20.27 11.62 -0.86
N ALA A 101 -20.11 10.97 0.30
CA ALA A 101 -21.05 11.10 1.41
C ALA A 101 -20.66 12.23 2.35
N THR A 102 -19.38 12.30 2.74
CA THR A 102 -18.93 13.25 3.77
C THR A 102 -18.32 14.55 3.23
N GLY A 103 -17.93 14.60 1.96
CA GLY A 103 -17.27 15.76 1.35
C GLY A 103 -15.83 16.04 1.83
N GLN A 104 -15.42 15.44 2.95
CA GLN A 104 -14.06 15.52 3.51
C GLN A 104 -13.06 14.68 2.71
N ASP A 105 -11.78 15.05 2.82
CA ASP A 105 -10.68 14.27 2.28
C ASP A 105 -10.26 13.21 3.31
N LYS A 106 -10.23 11.95 2.88
CA LYS A 106 -9.92 10.80 3.75
C LYS A 106 -8.76 10.00 3.20
N HIS A 107 -8.03 9.35 4.10
CA HIS A 107 -7.10 8.29 3.73
C HIS A 107 -7.61 6.94 4.19
N LEU A 108 -8.15 6.16 3.25
CA LEU A 108 -8.62 4.80 3.53
C LEU A 108 -7.43 3.85 3.71
N LEU A 109 -7.52 2.94 4.67
CA LEU A 109 -6.48 1.97 4.97
C LEU A 109 -7.08 0.56 5.05
N GLY A 110 -6.24 -0.46 4.87
CA GLY A 110 -6.58 -1.85 5.14
C GLY A 110 -7.86 -2.33 4.46
N THR A 111 -8.80 -2.84 5.27
CA THR A 111 -10.08 -3.39 4.83
C THR A 111 -11.01 -2.36 4.21
N ASP A 112 -10.91 -1.11 4.65
CA ASP A 112 -11.87 -0.06 4.27
C ASP A 112 -11.76 0.28 2.79
N ILE A 113 -10.56 0.18 2.22
CA ILE A 113 -10.33 0.33 0.77
C ILE A 113 -11.14 -0.71 -0.03
N LEU A 114 -11.21 -1.95 0.45
CA LEU A 114 -11.91 -3.02 -0.25
C LEU A 114 -13.43 -2.84 -0.14
N LEU A 115 -13.91 -2.43 1.03
CA LEU A 115 -15.33 -2.18 1.28
C LEU A 115 -15.82 -1.00 0.44
N THR A 116 -15.15 0.15 0.54
CA THR A 116 -15.49 1.35 -0.23
C THR A 116 -15.42 1.12 -1.74
N PHE A 117 -14.41 0.41 -2.25
CA PHE A 117 -14.32 0.12 -3.67
C PHE A 117 -15.50 -0.73 -4.17
N ARG A 118 -15.96 -1.70 -3.36
CA ARG A 118 -17.14 -2.50 -3.69
C ARG A 118 -18.41 -1.66 -3.68
N GLU A 119 -18.56 -0.78 -2.69
CA GLU A 119 -19.68 0.15 -2.60
C GLU A 119 -19.74 1.10 -3.78
N ASP A 120 -18.61 1.70 -4.17
CA ASP A 120 -18.50 2.58 -5.34
C ASP A 120 -18.94 1.84 -6.63
N ILE A 121 -18.50 0.60 -6.83
CA ILE A 121 -18.93 -0.24 -7.97
C ILE A 121 -20.42 -0.56 -7.89
N ASN A 122 -20.93 -0.88 -6.71
CA ASN A 122 -22.34 -1.22 -6.50
C ASN A 122 -23.25 -0.02 -6.78
N ILE A 123 -22.83 1.19 -6.39
CA ILE A 123 -23.52 2.44 -6.74
C ILE A 123 -23.60 2.59 -8.27
N LEU A 124 -22.47 2.41 -8.98
CA LEU A 124 -22.45 2.48 -10.45
C LEU A 124 -23.38 1.45 -11.12
N LYS A 125 -23.47 0.24 -10.56
CA LYS A 125 -24.38 -0.80 -11.04
C LYS A 125 -25.85 -0.46 -10.79
N LYS A 126 -26.18 0.03 -9.59
CA LYS A 126 -27.54 0.45 -9.21
C LYS A 126 -28.07 1.58 -10.10
N ILE A 127 -27.24 2.58 -10.37
CA ILE A 127 -27.57 3.71 -11.26
C ILE A 127 -27.67 3.29 -12.75
N ARG A 128 -27.23 2.07 -13.10
CA ARG A 128 -27.12 1.59 -14.49
C ARG A 128 -26.24 2.50 -15.37
N ALA A 129 -25.23 3.12 -14.78
CA ALA A 129 -24.22 3.87 -15.53
C ALA A 129 -23.43 2.93 -16.49
N TYR A 130 -22.96 3.46 -17.61
CA TYR A 130 -22.20 2.67 -18.60
C TYR A 130 -21.01 1.91 -17.98
N ARG A 131 -20.27 2.58 -17.08
CA ARG A 131 -19.17 1.96 -16.32
C ARG A 131 -19.67 0.81 -15.44
N GLY A 132 -20.81 0.98 -14.77
CA GLY A 132 -21.45 -0.05 -13.94
C GLY A 132 -21.83 -1.29 -14.74
N LEU A 133 -22.48 -1.11 -15.89
CA LEU A 133 -22.83 -2.19 -16.82
C LEU A 133 -21.59 -2.95 -17.31
N ARG A 134 -20.49 -2.24 -17.59
CA ARG A 134 -19.22 -2.89 -17.97
C ARG A 134 -18.61 -3.68 -16.80
N HIS A 135 -18.64 -3.14 -15.57
CA HIS A 135 -18.19 -3.85 -14.38
C HIS A 135 -19.03 -5.09 -14.07
N GLU A 136 -20.34 -5.04 -14.30
CA GLU A 136 -21.26 -6.17 -14.19
C GLU A 136 -20.90 -7.28 -15.19
N ARG A 137 -20.56 -6.92 -16.43
CA ARG A 137 -20.14 -7.86 -17.49
C ARG A 137 -18.66 -8.27 -17.41
N GLY A 138 -17.89 -7.78 -16.43
CA GLY A 138 -16.44 -8.05 -16.33
C GLY A 138 -15.60 -7.49 -17.49
N LEU A 139 -16.10 -6.49 -18.22
CA LEU A 139 -15.40 -5.88 -19.35
C LEU A 139 -14.48 -4.74 -18.89
N LYS A 140 -13.42 -4.50 -19.67
CA LYS A 140 -12.54 -3.34 -19.49
C LYS A 140 -13.34 -2.03 -19.57
N VAL A 141 -13.10 -1.12 -18.62
CA VAL A 141 -13.97 0.06 -18.39
C VAL A 141 -13.40 1.37 -18.97
N ARG A 142 -12.07 1.50 -19.09
CA ARG A 142 -11.38 2.75 -19.48
C ARG A 142 -11.30 2.99 -20.99
N GLY A 143 -12.28 2.53 -21.79
CA GLY A 143 -12.28 2.70 -23.25
C GLY A 143 -11.20 1.92 -24.01
N GLN A 144 -10.60 0.92 -23.38
CA GLN A 144 -9.57 0.09 -24.01
C GLN A 144 -10.14 -0.70 -25.20
N ARG A 145 -9.34 -0.86 -26.26
CA ARG A 145 -9.72 -1.69 -27.44
C ARG A 145 -9.74 -3.18 -27.06
N THR A 146 -10.92 -3.79 -27.04
CA THR A 146 -11.15 -5.19 -26.61
C THR A 146 -11.26 -6.20 -27.75
N LYS A 147 -11.02 -5.79 -29.02
CA LYS A 147 -11.03 -6.70 -30.17
C LYS A 147 -9.99 -7.82 -30.00
N SER A 148 -8.73 -7.43 -29.80
CA SER A 148 -7.58 -8.33 -29.64
C SER A 148 -7.09 -8.47 -28.19
N THR A 149 -7.26 -7.45 -27.34
CA THR A 149 -6.71 -7.45 -25.97
C THR A 149 -7.71 -7.96 -24.93
N GLY A 150 -7.19 -8.44 -23.80
CA GLY A 150 -8.03 -9.00 -22.73
C GLY A 150 -8.50 -10.43 -23.01
N ARG A 151 -7.91 -11.09 -24.02
CA ARG A 151 -8.06 -12.53 -24.30
C ARG A 151 -7.04 -13.29 -23.45
N ARG A 152 -7.30 -13.43 -22.15
CA ARG A 152 -6.53 -14.34 -21.27
C ARG A 152 -7.49 -15.44 -20.80
N GLY A 153 -7.13 -16.69 -21.08
CA GLY A 153 -7.94 -17.89 -20.93
C GLY A 153 -7.45 -18.97 -21.90
N ALA A 154 -7.98 -20.18 -21.83
CA ALA A 154 -7.68 -21.19 -22.84
C ALA A 154 -8.13 -20.69 -24.22
N THR A 155 -7.19 -20.56 -25.16
CA THR A 155 -7.54 -20.44 -26.56
C THR A 155 -8.25 -21.73 -26.94
N VAL A 156 -9.49 -21.62 -27.43
CA VAL A 156 -10.21 -22.79 -27.97
C VAL A 156 -9.31 -23.45 -29.01
N GLY A 157 -8.93 -24.70 -28.77
CA GLY A 157 -8.10 -25.50 -29.68
C GLY A 157 -6.59 -25.55 -29.41
N VAL A 158 -6.05 -24.90 -28.36
CA VAL A 158 -4.62 -25.02 -28.02
C VAL A 158 -4.44 -25.58 -26.61
N SER A 159 -4.19 -26.89 -26.54
CA SER A 159 -3.69 -27.57 -25.34
C SER A 159 -2.21 -27.26 -25.18
N ARG A 160 -1.83 -26.62 -24.06
CA ARG A 160 -0.43 -26.60 -23.62
C ARG A 160 -0.21 -27.80 -22.74
N LYS A 161 0.71 -28.68 -23.12
CA LYS A 161 1.14 -29.79 -22.28
C LYS A 161 1.69 -29.20 -20.98
N LYS A 162 1.18 -29.71 -19.86
CA LYS A 162 1.59 -29.30 -18.52
C LYS A 162 2.96 -29.88 -18.20
#